data_AF-A0A2W0GAZ1-F1
#
_entry.id   AF-A0A2W0GAZ1-F1
#
_cell.length_a   1.000
_cell.length_b   1.000
_cell.length_c   1.000
_cell.angle_alpha   90.00
_cell.angle_beta   90.00
_cell.angle_gamma   90.00
#
_symmetry.space_group_name_H-M   'P 1'
#
loop_
_entity.id
_entity.type
_entity.pdbx_description
1 polymer ?
#
loop_
_entity_poly.entity_id
_entity_poly.type
_entity_poly.pdbx_seq_one_letter_code
_entity_poly.pdbx_strand_id
1 'polypeptide(L)'
;MFMTKKRKTIIFTDIINGLYTEILGRSADADGILFHIENFIQYGIEEGTKITTKTLISSEEFSAKINFKTKPVFPLGTQTINGKEVEHIVSLGNHCLTATLLKKYGLKKYSYPFDWIFSSPEMVIDCIEDGFSTLLNKKYHSSITSCRKNNDFEPGSSHSLYDEKYNIKELFTHRDITKADDYNYFKRSAERFNSVLKSKGGKIFVMVSRREHNLEKHFYDIVDCLNKKTKDFVLIAISLSGHDEENKYYSSKIEKEVDGSIFCKITPSVDEIPTGRFDNIPDDMAIISLVSKYKLNLSA
;
A
#
# COMPACT_ATOMS: atom_id res chain seq x y z
N MET A 1 -21.66 -1.85 22.65
CA MET A 1 -21.36 -3.26 22.97
C MET A 1 -19.96 -3.34 23.56
N PHE A 2 -19.85 -3.53 24.87
CA PHE A 2 -18.61 -3.36 25.65
C PHE A 2 -17.60 -4.49 25.36
N MET A 3 -16.47 -4.16 24.72
CA MET A 3 -15.30 -5.05 24.72
C MET A 3 -14.79 -5.19 26.17
N THR A 4 -14.69 -6.44 26.65
CA THR A 4 -14.26 -6.76 28.02
C THR A 4 -12.83 -6.29 28.27
N LYS A 5 -12.56 -5.74 29.46
CA LYS A 5 -11.28 -5.12 29.89
C LYS A 5 -10.04 -5.98 29.57
N LYS A 6 -10.16 -7.30 29.69
CA LYS A 6 -9.10 -8.28 29.39
C LYS A 6 -8.69 -8.35 27.90
N ARG A 7 -9.63 -8.13 26.97
CA ARG A 7 -9.33 -8.10 25.52
C ARG A 7 -8.66 -6.80 25.08
N LYS A 8 -8.98 -5.66 25.74
CA LYS A 8 -8.32 -4.37 25.47
C LYS A 8 -6.84 -4.40 25.84
N THR A 9 -6.49 -5.01 26.97
CA THR A 9 -5.11 -5.14 27.45
C THR A 9 -4.23 -5.91 26.46
N ILE A 10 -4.74 -7.01 25.88
CA ILE A 10 -3.99 -7.82 24.89
C ILE A 10 -3.67 -6.99 23.63
N ILE A 11 -4.66 -6.27 23.09
CA ILE A 11 -4.48 -5.42 21.90
C ILE A 11 -3.45 -4.32 22.14
N PHE A 12 -3.46 -3.69 23.31
CA PHE A 12 -2.50 -2.63 23.64
C PHE A 12 -1.08 -3.18 23.77
N THR A 13 -0.92 -4.35 24.39
CA THR A 13 0.38 -5.03 24.48
C THR A 13 0.93 -5.36 23.09
N ASP A 14 0.11 -5.83 22.16
CA ASP A 14 0.54 -6.13 20.79
C ASP A 14 1.01 -4.86 20.06
N ILE A 15 0.30 -3.74 20.23
CA ILE A 15 0.67 -2.45 19.63
C ILE A 15 2.00 -1.94 20.21
N ILE A 16 2.17 -2.00 21.54
CA ILE A 16 3.40 -1.58 22.20
C ILE A 16 4.59 -2.43 21.72
N ASN A 17 4.42 -3.74 21.62
CA ASN A 17 5.44 -4.63 21.08
C ASN A 17 5.79 -4.32 19.62
N GLY A 18 4.81 -3.95 18.80
CA GLY A 18 5.02 -3.48 17.44
C GLY A 18 5.90 -2.23 17.40
N LEU A 19 5.61 -1.24 18.24
CA LEU A 19 6.37 0.01 18.32
C LEU A 19 7.81 -0.21 18.79
N TYR A 20 8.03 -1.06 19.81
CA TYR A 20 9.37 -1.44 20.25
C TYR A 20 10.16 -2.15 19.16
N THR A 21 9.53 -3.09 18.47
CA THR A 21 10.21 -3.86 17.43
C THR A 21 10.61 -2.95 16.28
N GLU A 22 9.74 -2.02 15.91
CA GLU A 22 10.02 -1.08 14.82
C GLU A 22 11.12 -0.08 15.18
N ILE A 23 10.96 0.62 16.31
CA ILE A 23 11.82 1.73 16.68
C ILE A 23 13.15 1.19 17.22
N LEU A 24 13.11 0.16 18.06
CA LEU A 24 14.27 -0.35 18.81
C LEU A 24 14.77 -1.71 18.32
N GLY A 25 14.02 -2.45 17.49
CA GLY A 25 14.50 -3.69 16.87
C GLY A 25 14.37 -4.92 17.77
N ARG A 26 13.61 -4.81 18.86
CA ARG A 26 13.32 -5.87 19.83
C ARG A 26 11.89 -5.73 20.35
N SER A 27 11.30 -6.78 20.91
CA SER A 27 10.03 -6.66 21.62
C SER A 27 10.19 -5.90 22.95
N ALA A 28 9.08 -5.37 23.46
CA ALA A 28 9.07 -4.72 24.77
C ALA A 28 9.26 -5.78 25.87
N ASP A 29 10.06 -5.45 26.87
CA ASP A 29 10.11 -6.22 28.12
C ASP A 29 8.87 -5.93 28.99
N ALA A 30 8.74 -6.65 30.11
CA ALA A 30 7.58 -6.52 30.99
C ALA A 30 7.40 -5.09 31.51
N ASP A 31 8.51 -4.41 31.80
CA ASP A 31 8.50 -3.04 32.34
C ASP A 31 8.14 -2.02 31.25
N GLY A 32 8.64 -2.19 30.02
CA GLY A 32 8.25 -1.40 28.86
C GLY A 32 6.78 -1.54 28.50
N ILE A 33 6.23 -2.77 28.56
CA ILE A 33 4.80 -2.99 28.39
C ILE A 33 4.02 -2.27 29.49
N LEU A 34 4.42 -2.42 30.76
CA LEU A 34 3.73 -1.79 31.88
C LEU A 34 3.75 -0.25 31.78
N PHE A 35 4.91 0.31 31.43
CA PHE A 35 5.10 1.75 31.30
C PHE A 35 4.21 2.35 30.20
N HIS A 36 4.11 1.67 29.05
CA HIS A 36 3.35 2.21 27.93
C HIS A 36 1.86 1.87 28.02
N ILE A 37 1.47 0.72 28.57
CA ILE A 37 0.07 0.28 28.59
C ILE A 37 -0.83 1.22 29.38
N GLU A 38 -0.30 1.89 30.40
CA GLU A 38 -1.03 2.92 31.14
C GLU A 38 -1.43 4.08 30.23
N ASN A 39 -0.56 4.52 29.32
CA ASN A 39 -0.88 5.56 28.34
C ASN A 39 -1.99 5.11 27.37
N PHE A 40 -2.00 3.83 26.97
CA PHE A 40 -3.05 3.26 26.12
C PHE A 40 -4.38 3.10 26.87
N ILE A 41 -4.34 2.75 28.15
CA ILE A 41 -5.53 2.64 29.01
C ILE A 41 -6.14 4.02 29.26
N GLN A 42 -5.28 5.01 29.53
CA GLN A 42 -5.70 6.35 29.93
C GLN A 42 -6.13 7.21 28.75
N TYR A 43 -5.34 7.23 27.68
CA TYR A 43 -5.53 8.15 26.56
C TYR A 43 -5.99 7.45 25.27
N GLY A 44 -6.17 6.13 25.32
CA GLY A 44 -6.54 5.33 24.16
C GLY A 44 -5.35 5.01 23.26
N ILE A 45 -5.62 4.25 22.20
CA ILE A 45 -4.58 3.73 21.30
C ILE A 45 -3.75 4.84 20.68
N GLU A 46 -4.39 5.93 20.26
CA GLU A 46 -3.73 6.94 19.47
C GLU A 46 -2.73 7.76 20.28
N GLU A 47 -3.19 8.38 21.36
CA GLU A 47 -2.32 9.19 22.20
C GLU A 47 -1.30 8.30 22.93
N GLY A 48 -1.70 7.08 23.31
CA GLY A 48 -0.78 6.05 23.81
C GLY A 48 0.33 5.72 22.81
N THR A 49 0.02 5.61 21.52
CA THR A 49 1.00 5.36 20.45
C THR A 49 1.92 6.55 20.24
N LYS A 50 1.38 7.79 20.22
CA LYS A 50 2.18 9.02 20.08
C LYS A 50 3.17 9.18 21.22
N ILE A 51 2.70 9.02 22.45
CA ILE A 51 3.55 9.08 23.66
C ILE A 51 4.61 7.99 23.59
N THR A 52 4.23 6.75 23.32
CA THR A 52 5.16 5.61 23.23
C THR A 52 6.22 5.82 22.16
N THR A 53 5.81 6.20 20.95
CA THR A 53 6.72 6.48 19.84
C THR A 53 7.69 7.61 20.17
N LYS A 54 7.20 8.71 20.74
CA LYS A 54 8.02 9.84 21.17
C LYS A 54 9.04 9.40 22.21
N THR A 55 8.62 8.65 23.22
CA THR A 55 9.49 8.13 24.28
C THR A 55 10.58 7.24 23.71
N LEU A 56 10.22 6.28 22.85
CA LEU A 56 11.19 5.34 22.26
C LEU A 56 12.19 6.07 21.36
N ILE A 57 11.74 7.00 20.51
CA ILE A 57 12.61 7.82 19.65
C ILE A 57 13.52 8.74 20.48
N SER A 58 13.06 9.23 21.64
CA SER A 58 13.88 10.07 22.53
C SER A 58 14.83 9.27 23.45
N SER A 59 14.80 7.93 23.37
CA SER A 59 15.60 7.08 24.27
C SER A 59 17.08 7.06 23.89
N GLU A 60 17.93 6.80 24.89
CA GLU A 60 19.35 6.52 24.68
C GLU A 60 19.55 5.26 23.81
N GLU A 61 18.65 4.28 23.93
CA GLU A 61 18.67 3.06 23.13
C GLU A 61 18.46 3.34 21.64
N PHE A 62 17.48 4.18 21.29
CA PHE A 62 17.29 4.62 19.91
C PHE A 62 18.47 5.45 19.41
N SER A 63 19.01 6.34 20.25
CA SER A 63 20.19 7.14 19.93
C SER A 63 21.43 6.27 19.64
N ALA A 64 21.61 5.18 20.41
CA ALA A 64 22.66 4.19 20.18
C ALA A 64 22.42 3.38 18.88
N LYS A 65 21.16 3.12 18.51
CA LYS A 65 20.78 2.38 17.31
C LYS A 65 20.91 3.19 16.01
N ILE A 66 20.59 4.50 16.02
CA ILE A 66 20.75 5.36 14.84
C ILE A 66 22.21 5.49 14.38
N ASN A 67 23.17 5.32 15.28
CA ASN A 67 24.59 5.24 14.91
C ASN A 67 24.93 4.00 14.05
N PHE A 68 24.01 3.04 13.91
CA PHE A 68 24.09 1.92 12.98
C PHE A 68 23.01 2.03 11.89
N LYS A 69 23.41 2.44 10.67
CA LYS A 69 22.57 2.44 9.46
C LYS A 69 22.04 1.02 9.15
N THR A 70 20.88 0.66 9.69
CA THR A 70 20.19 -0.60 9.36
C THR A 70 18.84 -0.27 8.73
N LYS A 71 18.50 -0.95 7.64
CA LYS A 71 17.14 -0.90 7.07
C LYS A 71 16.17 -1.40 8.15
N PRO A 72 14.99 -0.78 8.34
CA PRO A 72 14.02 -1.30 9.29
C PRO A 72 13.68 -2.75 8.94
N VAL A 73 13.85 -3.64 9.92
CA VAL A 73 13.54 -5.08 9.81
C VAL A 73 12.18 -5.27 10.46
N PHE A 74 11.16 -5.52 9.63
CA PHE A 74 9.79 -5.72 10.09
C PHE A 74 9.60 -7.16 10.56
N PRO A 75 8.94 -7.40 11.71
CA PRO A 75 8.53 -8.74 12.09
C PRO A 75 7.50 -9.23 11.08
N LEU A 76 7.84 -10.29 10.33
CA LEU A 76 6.91 -10.96 9.44
C LEU A 76 5.93 -11.78 10.27
N GLY A 77 4.64 -11.60 10.01
CA GLY A 77 3.60 -12.41 10.62
C GLY A 77 3.59 -13.83 10.06
N THR A 78 2.68 -14.65 10.59
CA THR A 78 2.59 -16.08 10.28
C THR A 78 1.39 -16.43 9.40
N GLN A 79 0.54 -15.44 9.06
CA GLN A 79 -0.68 -15.70 8.30
C GLN A 79 -0.34 -16.18 6.88
N THR A 80 -1.00 -17.24 6.44
CA THR A 80 -0.89 -17.75 5.07
C THR A 80 -2.15 -17.40 4.27
N ILE A 81 -2.07 -17.39 2.95
CA ILE A 81 -3.22 -17.25 2.05
C ILE A 81 -3.56 -18.64 1.53
N ASN A 82 -4.69 -19.20 1.94
CA ASN A 82 -5.10 -20.58 1.59
C ASN A 82 -4.00 -21.63 1.87
N GLY A 83 -3.26 -21.46 2.99
CA GLY A 83 -2.15 -22.34 3.35
C GLY A 83 -0.85 -22.11 2.55
N LYS A 84 -0.77 -21.05 1.74
CA LYS A 84 0.42 -20.64 0.98
C LYS A 84 1.12 -19.45 1.61
N GLU A 85 2.45 -19.48 1.56
CA GLU A 85 3.28 -18.30 1.81
C GLU A 85 3.08 -17.28 0.69
N VAL A 86 3.27 -16.01 1.03
CA VAL A 86 3.14 -14.92 0.07
C VAL A 86 4.43 -14.78 -0.73
N GLU A 87 4.37 -15.08 -2.02
CA GLU A 87 5.49 -14.98 -2.96
C GLU A 87 5.43 -13.69 -3.79
N HIS A 88 4.25 -13.06 -3.86
CA HIS A 88 4.00 -11.90 -4.70
C HIS A 88 3.22 -10.82 -3.96
N ILE A 89 3.75 -9.59 -4.01
CA ILE A 89 3.04 -8.38 -3.59
C ILE A 89 2.98 -7.44 -4.79
N VAL A 90 1.77 -7.09 -5.21
CA VAL A 90 1.49 -6.42 -6.48
C VAL A 90 0.69 -5.15 -6.23
N SER A 91 1.13 -4.03 -6.77
CA SER A 91 0.39 -2.78 -6.72
C SER A 91 -0.68 -2.72 -7.81
N LEU A 92 -1.90 -2.28 -7.46
CA LEU A 92 -3.02 -1.99 -8.35
C LEU A 92 -3.49 -0.52 -8.21
N GLY A 93 -2.66 0.37 -7.66
CA GLY A 93 -3.05 1.72 -7.25
C GLY A 93 -3.40 2.67 -8.40
N ASN A 94 -4.13 3.74 -8.08
CA ASN A 94 -4.42 4.84 -9.00
C ASN A 94 -3.26 5.83 -9.15
N HIS A 95 -2.19 5.68 -8.36
CA HIS A 95 -0.98 6.51 -8.39
C HIS A 95 0.23 5.78 -7.77
N CYS A 96 1.41 6.41 -7.85
CA CYS A 96 2.70 5.79 -7.54
C CYS A 96 2.97 5.50 -6.05
N LEU A 97 2.15 6.00 -5.12
CA LEU A 97 2.35 5.83 -3.66
C LEU A 97 2.53 4.36 -3.28
N THR A 98 1.64 3.49 -3.73
CA THR A 98 1.67 2.06 -3.34
C THR A 98 2.97 1.41 -3.77
N ALA A 99 3.42 1.66 -5.00
CA ALA A 99 4.68 1.10 -5.51
C ALA A 99 5.91 1.69 -4.79
N THR A 100 5.90 2.99 -4.49
CA THR A 100 6.94 3.67 -3.71
C THR A 100 7.05 3.07 -2.31
N LEU A 101 5.92 2.86 -1.64
CA LEU A 101 5.84 2.29 -0.30
C LEU A 101 6.39 0.86 -0.28
N LEU A 102 5.89 -0.02 -1.17
CA LEU A 102 6.37 -1.40 -1.26
C LEU A 102 7.88 -1.46 -1.58
N LYS A 103 8.39 -0.52 -2.40
CA LYS A 103 9.82 -0.42 -2.71
C LYS A 103 10.63 0.04 -1.50
N LYS A 104 10.17 1.07 -0.77
CA LYS A 104 10.81 1.62 0.43
C LYS A 104 11.06 0.53 1.48
N TYR A 105 10.10 -0.37 1.64
CA TYR A 105 10.12 -1.44 2.64
C TYR A 105 10.62 -2.80 2.12
N GLY A 106 11.17 -2.85 0.90
CA GLY A 106 11.74 -4.09 0.35
C GLY A 106 10.73 -5.18 0.02
N LEU A 107 9.44 -4.85 -0.03
CA LEU A 107 8.33 -5.75 -0.34
C LEU A 107 8.09 -5.91 -1.86
N LYS A 108 8.75 -5.08 -2.65
CA LYS A 108 8.61 -5.05 -4.11
C LYS A 108 9.71 -5.86 -4.80
N LYS A 109 9.37 -7.08 -5.24
CA LYS A 109 10.30 -7.93 -6.02
C LYS A 109 10.50 -7.45 -7.45
N TYR A 110 9.41 -7.03 -8.10
CA TYR A 110 9.41 -6.62 -9.51
C TYR A 110 8.54 -5.40 -9.73
N SER A 111 8.75 -4.72 -10.85
CA SER A 111 7.79 -3.72 -11.34
C SER A 111 6.57 -4.37 -12.01
N TYR A 112 5.41 -3.74 -11.83
CA TYR A 112 4.12 -4.15 -12.38
C TYR A 112 3.48 -3.00 -13.16
N PRO A 113 2.45 -3.27 -13.98
CA PRO A 113 1.90 -2.27 -14.91
C PRO A 113 1.37 -1.00 -14.25
N PHE A 114 0.87 -1.11 -13.01
CA PHE A 114 0.22 0.00 -12.28
C PHE A 114 1.16 0.81 -11.40
N ASP A 115 2.46 0.51 -11.36
CA ASP A 115 3.36 1.14 -10.38
C ASP A 115 3.59 2.65 -10.60
N TRP A 116 3.62 3.06 -11.86
CA TRP A 116 4.11 4.38 -12.29
C TRP A 116 3.16 5.07 -13.26
N ILE A 117 1.89 4.70 -13.18
CA ILE A 117 0.82 5.24 -14.01
C ILE A 117 -0.31 5.77 -13.13
N PHE A 118 -1.06 6.72 -13.65
CA PHE A 118 -2.38 7.00 -13.11
C PHE A 118 -3.37 5.96 -13.61
N SER A 119 -4.25 5.50 -12.72
CA SER A 119 -5.27 4.52 -13.08
C SER A 119 -6.57 4.79 -12.32
N SER A 120 -7.57 3.94 -12.50
CA SER A 120 -8.78 3.91 -11.67
C SER A 120 -9.15 2.46 -11.39
N PRO A 121 -9.97 2.18 -10.36
CA PRO A 121 -10.53 0.84 -10.12
C PRO A 121 -11.11 0.18 -11.37
N GLU A 122 -11.86 0.94 -12.16
CA GLU A 122 -12.52 0.49 -13.39
C GLU A 122 -11.50 0.16 -14.50
N MET A 123 -10.49 1.01 -14.67
CA MET A 123 -9.40 0.74 -15.61
C MET A 123 -8.58 -0.49 -15.21
N VAL A 124 -8.33 -0.68 -13.91
CA VAL A 124 -7.64 -1.88 -13.38
C VAL A 124 -8.43 -3.14 -13.74
N ILE A 125 -9.75 -3.12 -13.57
CA ILE A 125 -10.64 -4.22 -13.96
C ILE A 125 -10.51 -4.48 -15.48
N ASP A 126 -10.68 -3.46 -16.32
CA ASP A 126 -10.56 -3.59 -17.79
C ASP A 126 -9.23 -4.25 -18.19
N CYS A 127 -8.11 -3.78 -17.61
CA CYS A 127 -6.76 -4.30 -17.87
C CYS A 127 -6.60 -5.77 -17.45
N ILE A 128 -7.15 -6.15 -16.29
CA ILE A 128 -7.06 -7.54 -15.81
C ILE A 128 -7.93 -8.46 -16.67
N GLU A 129 -9.12 -7.99 -17.08
CA GLU A 129 -10.06 -8.78 -17.88
C GLU A 129 -9.49 -9.13 -19.26
N ASP A 130 -8.92 -8.14 -19.96
CA ASP A 130 -8.38 -8.29 -21.31
C ASP A 130 -6.89 -8.65 -21.37
N GLY A 131 -6.26 -8.87 -20.22
CA GLY A 131 -4.85 -9.22 -20.11
C GLY A 131 -3.89 -8.13 -20.58
N PHE A 132 -4.27 -6.85 -20.42
CA PHE A 132 -3.56 -5.64 -20.83
C PHE A 132 -3.50 -5.40 -22.34
N SER A 133 -4.31 -6.09 -23.13
CA SER A 133 -4.28 -5.96 -24.60
C SER A 133 -4.71 -4.57 -25.06
N THR A 134 -5.72 -3.96 -24.40
CA THR A 134 -6.14 -2.59 -24.67
C THR A 134 -5.09 -1.58 -24.23
N LEU A 135 -4.57 -1.72 -23.00
CA LEU A 135 -3.55 -0.82 -22.44
C LEU A 135 -2.31 -0.72 -23.35
N LEU A 136 -1.89 -1.83 -23.95
CA LEU A 136 -0.73 -1.90 -24.82
C LEU A 136 -1.04 -1.60 -26.29
N ASN A 137 -2.29 -1.26 -26.64
CA ASN A 137 -2.64 -0.96 -28.01
C ASN A 137 -2.15 0.44 -28.42
N LYS A 138 -1.10 0.46 -29.24
CA LYS A 138 -0.43 1.69 -29.71
C LYS A 138 -1.37 2.71 -30.35
N LYS A 139 -2.51 2.30 -30.91
CA LYS A 139 -3.47 3.23 -31.52
C LYS A 139 -4.06 4.23 -30.54
N TYR A 140 -4.02 3.93 -29.24
CA TYR A 140 -4.54 4.81 -28.20
C TYR A 140 -3.48 5.72 -27.58
N HIS A 141 -2.19 5.52 -27.89
CA HIS A 141 -1.08 6.21 -27.22
C HIS A 141 -0.70 7.51 -27.93
N SER A 142 -0.55 8.58 -27.14
CA SER A 142 -0.05 9.87 -27.63
C SER A 142 0.98 10.43 -26.66
N SER A 143 2.12 10.88 -27.17
CA SER A 143 3.16 11.51 -26.35
C SER A 143 2.69 12.89 -25.87
N ILE A 144 3.03 13.23 -24.63
CA ILE A 144 2.79 14.55 -24.04
C ILE A 144 4.06 15.16 -23.42
N THR A 145 5.20 14.49 -23.54
CA THR A 145 6.49 14.85 -22.90
C THR A 145 6.90 16.32 -23.09
N SER A 146 6.53 16.96 -24.20
CA SER A 146 6.88 18.36 -24.49
C SER A 146 5.68 19.31 -24.44
N CYS A 147 4.54 18.83 -23.96
CA CYS A 147 3.26 19.55 -23.96
C CYS A 147 2.67 19.72 -22.55
N ARG A 148 3.41 19.32 -21.51
CA ARG A 148 2.98 19.46 -20.11
C ARG A 148 3.01 20.92 -19.66
N LYS A 149 2.15 21.23 -18.69
CA LYS A 149 2.10 22.55 -18.07
C LYS A 149 3.40 22.82 -17.29
N ASN A 150 3.69 24.10 -17.05
CA ASN A 150 4.82 24.56 -16.23
C ASN A 150 6.22 24.17 -16.75
N ASN A 151 6.36 23.89 -18.06
CA ASN A 151 7.62 23.41 -18.65
C ASN A 151 8.18 22.17 -17.95
N ASP A 152 7.30 21.27 -17.49
CA ASP A 152 7.71 19.95 -17.03
C ASP A 152 8.20 19.13 -18.24
N PHE A 153 9.46 18.71 -18.19
CA PHE A 153 10.11 17.90 -19.22
C PHE A 153 10.13 16.41 -18.87
N GLU A 154 9.46 16.00 -17.78
CA GLU A 154 9.35 14.60 -17.43
C GLU A 154 8.64 13.82 -18.56
N PRO A 155 9.18 12.64 -18.96
CA PRO A 155 8.54 11.79 -19.96
C PRO A 155 7.10 11.44 -19.60
N GLY A 156 6.21 11.53 -20.59
CA GLY A 156 4.80 11.27 -20.38
C GLY A 156 4.04 10.92 -21.64
N SER A 157 2.98 10.13 -21.48
CA SER A 157 2.03 9.85 -22.57
C SER A 157 0.61 9.63 -22.05
N SER A 158 -0.37 9.90 -22.91
CA SER A 158 -1.79 9.66 -22.66
C SER A 158 -2.29 8.39 -23.35
N HIS A 159 -3.47 7.93 -22.93
CA HIS A 159 -4.18 6.81 -23.53
C HIS A 159 -5.63 7.24 -23.84
N SER A 160 -5.89 7.63 -25.09
CA SER A 160 -7.14 8.27 -25.52
C SER A 160 -8.41 7.54 -25.07
N LEU A 161 -8.46 6.20 -25.16
CA LEU A 161 -9.63 5.43 -24.70
C LEU A 161 -9.91 5.58 -23.19
N TYR A 162 -8.87 5.58 -22.35
CA TYR A 162 -9.05 5.64 -20.90
C TYR A 162 -9.21 7.08 -20.41
N ASP A 163 -8.65 8.04 -21.14
CA ASP A 163 -8.96 9.46 -20.98
C ASP A 163 -10.45 9.70 -21.26
N GLU A 164 -10.98 9.23 -22.41
CA GLU A 164 -12.39 9.39 -22.76
C GLU A 164 -13.33 8.64 -21.79
N LYS A 165 -13.01 7.38 -21.46
CA LYS A 165 -13.88 6.51 -20.66
C LYS A 165 -13.88 6.83 -19.17
N TYR A 166 -12.72 7.21 -18.62
CA TYR A 166 -12.50 7.35 -17.17
C TYR A 166 -11.87 8.68 -16.76
N ASN A 167 -11.64 9.62 -17.69
CA ASN A 167 -10.98 10.91 -17.44
C ASN A 167 -9.57 10.76 -16.84
N ILE A 168 -8.84 9.71 -17.25
CA ILE A 168 -7.46 9.45 -16.82
C ILE A 168 -6.50 10.17 -17.77
N LYS A 169 -6.19 11.41 -17.41
CA LYS A 169 -5.20 12.22 -18.12
C LYS A 169 -3.79 11.75 -17.77
N GLU A 170 -2.88 11.86 -18.73
CA GLU A 170 -1.45 11.58 -18.53
C GLU A 170 -1.19 10.21 -17.88
N LEU A 171 -1.95 9.20 -18.31
CA LEU A 171 -1.95 7.85 -17.75
C LEU A 171 -0.54 7.35 -17.49
N PHE A 172 0.36 7.45 -18.47
CA PHE A 172 1.76 7.11 -18.29
C PHE A 172 2.53 8.33 -17.79
N THR A 173 2.51 8.56 -16.48
CA THR A 173 2.95 9.82 -15.87
C THR A 173 4.46 10.01 -15.87
N HIS A 174 5.23 8.92 -15.77
CA HIS A 174 6.70 8.96 -15.65
C HIS A 174 7.43 8.35 -16.86
N ARG A 175 6.69 7.98 -17.91
CA ARG A 175 7.19 7.25 -19.08
C ARG A 175 6.40 7.62 -20.32
N ASP A 176 7.08 7.66 -21.45
CA ASP A 176 6.43 7.90 -22.74
C ASP A 176 6.31 6.57 -23.49
N ILE A 177 5.16 5.91 -23.37
CA ILE A 177 4.93 4.59 -23.97
C ILE A 177 5.00 4.62 -25.51
N THR A 178 4.98 5.80 -26.15
CA THR A 178 5.20 5.91 -27.60
C THR A 178 6.65 5.60 -27.99
N LYS A 179 7.57 5.63 -27.03
CA LYS A 179 8.97 5.23 -27.20
C LYS A 179 9.12 3.71 -27.01
N ALA A 180 9.97 3.10 -27.83
CA ALA A 180 10.12 1.64 -27.87
C ALA A 180 10.54 1.03 -26.51
N ASP A 181 11.46 1.68 -25.79
CA ASP A 181 11.97 1.17 -24.53
C ASP A 181 10.91 1.19 -23.41
N ASP A 182 10.15 2.28 -23.34
CA ASP A 182 9.04 2.41 -22.38
C ASP A 182 7.88 1.48 -22.75
N TYR A 183 7.54 1.34 -24.02
CA TYR A 183 6.59 0.32 -24.49
C TYR A 183 7.02 -1.08 -24.05
N ASN A 184 8.29 -1.44 -24.27
CA ASN A 184 8.82 -2.74 -23.89
C ASN A 184 8.84 -2.92 -22.36
N TYR A 185 9.04 -1.85 -21.59
CA TYR A 185 8.91 -1.89 -20.13
C TYR A 185 7.50 -2.29 -19.70
N PHE A 186 6.46 -1.63 -20.23
CA PHE A 186 5.07 -1.94 -19.90
C PHE A 186 4.64 -3.32 -20.41
N LYS A 187 5.11 -3.73 -21.58
CA LYS A 187 4.88 -5.08 -22.10
C LYS A 187 5.42 -6.14 -21.12
N ARG A 188 6.69 -6.02 -20.69
CA ARG A 188 7.30 -6.96 -19.73
C ARG A 188 6.59 -6.94 -18.38
N SER A 189 6.15 -5.78 -17.89
CA SER A 189 5.45 -5.71 -16.61
C SER A 189 4.05 -6.36 -16.70
N ALA A 190 3.35 -6.22 -17.83
CA ALA A 190 2.06 -6.86 -18.08
C ALA A 190 2.19 -8.39 -18.21
N GLU A 191 3.18 -8.86 -18.96
CA GLU A 191 3.50 -10.30 -19.08
C GLU A 191 3.81 -10.90 -17.71
N ARG A 192 4.59 -10.19 -16.88
CA ARG A 192 4.90 -10.60 -15.52
C ARG A 192 3.66 -10.64 -14.63
N PHE A 193 2.80 -9.63 -14.70
CA PHE A 193 1.54 -9.61 -13.95
C PHE A 193 0.67 -10.82 -14.31
N ASN A 194 0.52 -11.09 -15.61
CA ASN A 194 -0.21 -12.26 -16.10
C ASN A 194 0.41 -13.59 -15.64
N SER A 195 1.75 -13.63 -15.49
CA SER A 195 2.45 -14.78 -14.93
C SER A 195 2.19 -14.95 -13.43
N VAL A 196 2.14 -13.85 -12.68
CA VAL A 196 1.77 -13.85 -11.25
C VAL A 196 0.35 -14.36 -11.07
N LEU A 197 -0.62 -13.92 -11.88
CA LEU A 197 -2.00 -14.43 -11.80
C LEU A 197 -2.07 -15.97 -11.93
N LYS A 198 -1.23 -16.53 -12.80
CA LYS A 198 -1.15 -17.98 -13.06
C LYS A 198 -0.31 -18.75 -12.04
N SER A 199 0.45 -18.07 -11.16
CA SER A 199 1.32 -18.74 -10.21
C SER A 199 0.53 -19.37 -9.06
N LYS A 200 1.13 -20.38 -8.41
CA LYS A 200 0.52 -21.12 -7.29
C LYS A 200 0.86 -20.54 -5.91
N GLY A 201 1.79 -19.60 -5.85
CA GLY A 201 2.18 -18.91 -4.61
C GLY A 201 1.08 -17.98 -4.12
N GLY A 202 1.08 -17.65 -2.83
CA GLY A 202 0.18 -16.66 -2.27
C GLY A 202 0.47 -15.26 -2.83
N LYS A 203 -0.59 -14.50 -3.12
CA LYS A 203 -0.50 -13.18 -3.75
C LYS A 203 -1.22 -12.14 -2.90
N ILE A 204 -0.57 -11.02 -2.63
CA ILE A 204 -1.23 -9.84 -2.09
C ILE A 204 -1.33 -8.80 -3.19
N PHE A 205 -2.54 -8.40 -3.53
CA PHE A 205 -2.79 -7.21 -4.32
C PHE A 205 -3.04 -6.03 -3.37
N VAL A 206 -2.32 -4.93 -3.56
CA VAL A 206 -2.47 -3.71 -2.74
C VAL A 206 -2.94 -2.58 -3.64
N MET A 207 -4.06 -1.97 -3.28
CA MET A 207 -4.63 -0.82 -3.99
C MET A 207 -4.87 0.30 -3.00
N VAL A 208 -4.01 1.32 -3.02
CA VAL A 208 -4.26 2.58 -2.30
C VAL A 208 -4.86 3.56 -3.30
N SER A 209 -6.03 4.11 -2.98
CA SER A 209 -6.75 5.10 -3.79
C SER A 209 -6.95 6.40 -3.05
N ARG A 210 -6.74 7.51 -3.77
CA ARG A 210 -7.14 8.85 -3.30
C ARG A 210 -8.66 8.95 -3.26
N ARG A 211 -9.17 9.85 -2.41
CA ARG A 211 -10.62 10.12 -2.22
C ARG A 211 -11.41 10.40 -3.51
N GLU A 212 -10.73 10.84 -4.57
CA GLU A 212 -11.32 11.15 -5.86
C GLU A 212 -11.85 9.89 -6.59
N HIS A 213 -11.32 8.71 -6.25
CA HIS A 213 -11.78 7.44 -6.80
C HIS A 213 -12.62 6.70 -5.76
N ASN A 214 -13.82 6.26 -6.17
CA ASN A 214 -14.72 5.51 -5.29
C ASN A 214 -14.30 4.03 -5.21
N LEU A 215 -13.15 3.76 -4.56
CA LEU A 215 -12.65 2.40 -4.38
C LEU A 215 -13.62 1.51 -3.60
N GLU A 216 -14.37 2.09 -2.66
CA GLU A 216 -15.38 1.38 -1.88
C GLU A 216 -16.43 0.70 -2.77
N LYS A 217 -16.92 1.42 -3.79
CA LYS A 217 -17.92 0.93 -4.74
C LYS A 217 -17.40 -0.25 -5.55
N HIS A 218 -16.12 -0.22 -5.92
CA HIS A 218 -15.49 -1.19 -6.83
C HIS A 218 -14.78 -2.34 -6.10
N PHE A 219 -14.76 -2.36 -4.78
CA PHE A 219 -14.07 -3.39 -4.00
C PHE A 219 -14.46 -4.81 -4.41
N TYR A 220 -15.77 -5.10 -4.44
CA TYR A 220 -16.25 -6.43 -4.82
C TYR A 220 -15.99 -6.74 -6.29
N ASP A 221 -16.13 -5.76 -7.20
CA ASP A 221 -15.85 -5.94 -8.62
C ASP A 221 -14.39 -6.34 -8.89
N ILE A 222 -13.44 -5.72 -8.16
CA ILE A 222 -12.01 -6.05 -8.26
C ILE A 222 -11.76 -7.45 -7.71
N VAL A 223 -12.33 -7.79 -6.55
CA VAL A 223 -12.21 -9.14 -5.97
C VAL A 223 -12.75 -10.19 -6.93
N ASP A 224 -13.92 -9.97 -7.52
CA ASP A 224 -14.54 -10.87 -8.50
C ASP A 224 -13.70 -11.00 -9.77
N CYS A 225 -13.15 -9.88 -10.26
CA CYS A 225 -12.24 -9.88 -11.40
C CYS A 225 -10.99 -10.72 -11.14
N LEU A 226 -10.36 -10.56 -9.96
CA LEU A 226 -9.21 -11.36 -9.55
C LEU A 226 -9.59 -12.84 -9.34
N ASN A 227 -10.74 -13.13 -8.75
CA ASN A 227 -11.26 -14.49 -8.51
C ASN A 227 -11.49 -15.29 -9.80
N LYS A 228 -11.80 -14.59 -10.91
CA LYS A 228 -11.87 -15.19 -12.26
C LYS A 228 -10.50 -15.58 -12.81
N LYS A 229 -9.40 -14.98 -12.32
CA LYS A 229 -8.05 -15.12 -12.87
C LYS A 229 -7.09 -15.90 -11.96
N THR A 230 -7.30 -15.89 -10.64
CA THR A 230 -6.43 -16.56 -9.65
C THR A 230 -7.22 -16.93 -8.38
N LYS A 231 -6.66 -17.77 -7.51
CA LYS A 231 -7.34 -18.29 -6.30
C LYS A 231 -6.59 -18.00 -5.00
N ASP A 232 -5.27 -18.15 -5.00
CA ASP A 232 -4.43 -17.95 -3.82
C ASP A 232 -4.05 -16.47 -3.69
N PHE A 233 -5.04 -15.62 -3.42
CA PHE A 233 -4.81 -14.19 -3.26
C PHE A 233 -5.65 -13.57 -2.14
N VAL A 234 -5.20 -12.39 -1.70
CA VAL A 234 -6.05 -11.40 -1.03
C VAL A 234 -5.87 -10.04 -1.71
N LEU A 235 -6.92 -9.21 -1.64
CA LEU A 235 -6.86 -7.79 -1.98
C LEU A 235 -6.87 -6.96 -0.69
N ILE A 236 -5.92 -6.03 -0.58
CA ILE A 236 -5.90 -4.97 0.42
C ILE A 236 -6.24 -3.67 -0.29
N ALA A 237 -7.49 -3.26 -0.20
CA ALA A 237 -8.02 -2.04 -0.81
C ALA A 237 -8.12 -0.94 0.25
N ILE A 238 -7.44 0.18 0.03
CA ILE A 238 -7.32 1.30 0.97
C ILE A 238 -7.82 2.57 0.28
N SER A 239 -8.86 3.18 0.83
CA SER A 239 -9.26 4.53 0.44
C SER A 239 -8.65 5.54 1.42
N LEU A 240 -7.87 6.49 0.89
CA LEU A 240 -7.38 7.62 1.66
C LEU A 240 -8.49 8.67 1.79
N SER A 241 -8.86 9.04 3.01
CA SER A 241 -9.65 10.23 3.28
C SER A 241 -8.77 11.48 3.14
N GLY A 242 -9.39 12.64 2.88
CA GLY A 242 -8.67 13.91 2.93
C GLY A 242 -8.12 14.16 4.33
N HIS A 243 -6.98 14.85 4.41
CA HIS A 243 -6.46 15.35 5.68
C HIS A 243 -7.47 16.32 6.30
N ASP A 244 -7.92 16.04 7.52
CA ASP A 244 -8.74 16.95 8.30
C ASP A 244 -7.81 17.74 9.23
N GLU A 245 -7.65 19.04 8.96
CA GLU A 245 -6.79 19.93 9.77
C GLU A 245 -7.27 20.04 11.24
N GLU A 246 -8.56 19.79 11.49
CA GLU A 246 -9.17 19.81 12.82
C GLU A 246 -9.13 18.43 13.50
N ASN A 247 -9.22 17.33 12.73
CA ASN A 247 -9.06 15.96 13.21
C ASN A 247 -7.74 15.33 12.75
N LYS A 248 -6.64 15.64 13.45
CA LYS A 248 -5.30 15.03 13.27
C LYS A 248 -5.20 13.56 13.69
N TYR A 249 -6.33 12.85 13.71
CA TYR A 249 -6.46 11.53 14.29
C TYR A 249 -6.36 10.46 13.21
N TYR A 250 -5.30 9.64 13.27
CA TYR A 250 -5.18 8.46 12.43
C TYR A 250 -6.32 7.49 12.78
N SER A 251 -7.21 7.25 11.82
CA SER A 251 -8.25 6.24 11.97
C SER A 251 -8.15 5.25 10.82
N SER A 252 -8.19 3.97 11.17
CA SER A 252 -8.34 2.88 10.22
C SER A 252 -9.55 2.06 10.63
N LYS A 253 -10.44 1.82 9.66
CA LYS A 253 -11.61 0.98 9.85
C LYS A 253 -11.70 0.04 8.67
N ILE A 254 -11.66 -1.26 8.94
CA ILE A 254 -12.07 -2.28 7.97
C ILE A 254 -13.58 -2.15 7.84
N GLU A 255 -14.04 -1.81 6.64
CA GLU A 255 -15.47 -1.60 6.36
C GLU A 255 -16.07 -2.78 5.61
N LYS A 256 -15.27 -3.49 4.80
CA LYS A 256 -15.71 -4.68 4.07
C LYS A 256 -14.63 -5.76 4.14
N GLU A 257 -15.06 -7.01 4.18
CA GLU A 257 -14.19 -8.18 4.14
C GLU A 257 -14.88 -9.31 3.38
N VAL A 258 -14.13 -9.98 2.51
CA VAL A 258 -14.59 -11.15 1.75
C VAL A 258 -13.39 -12.02 1.41
N ASP A 259 -13.45 -13.32 1.71
CA ASP A 259 -12.39 -14.29 1.41
C ASP A 259 -10.96 -13.84 1.82
N GLY A 260 -10.85 -13.16 2.96
CA GLY A 260 -9.57 -12.60 3.47
C GLY A 260 -9.11 -11.31 2.78
N SER A 261 -9.77 -10.89 1.70
CA SER A 261 -9.63 -9.56 1.11
C SER A 261 -10.35 -8.52 1.96
N ILE A 262 -9.76 -7.34 2.10
CA ILE A 262 -10.27 -6.26 2.96
C ILE A 262 -10.36 -4.95 2.20
N PHE A 263 -11.39 -4.17 2.54
CA PHE A 263 -11.47 -2.75 2.24
C PHE A 263 -11.42 -1.96 3.53
N CYS A 264 -10.53 -0.98 3.59
CA CYS A 264 -10.44 -0.04 4.70
C CYS A 264 -10.34 1.41 4.24
N LYS A 265 -10.80 2.30 5.12
CA LYS A 265 -10.56 3.74 5.01
C LYS A 265 -9.44 4.13 5.96
N ILE A 266 -8.52 4.95 5.47
CA ILE A 266 -7.39 5.48 6.24
C ILE A 266 -7.39 7.00 6.09
N THR A 267 -7.43 7.71 7.21
CA THR A 267 -7.11 9.14 7.23
C THR A 267 -5.62 9.28 7.54
N PRO A 268 -4.78 9.68 6.57
CA PRO A 268 -3.36 9.91 6.83
C PRO A 268 -3.19 11.19 7.66
N SER A 269 -2.13 11.21 8.46
CA SER A 269 -1.75 12.36 9.28
C SER A 269 -1.04 13.46 8.48
N VAL A 270 -0.54 13.14 7.28
CA VAL A 270 0.00 14.10 6.30
C VAL A 270 -0.56 13.79 4.92
N ASP A 271 -0.87 14.84 4.15
CA ASP A 271 -1.29 14.71 2.76
C ASP A 271 -0.13 14.25 1.87
N GLU A 272 -0.31 13.15 1.14
CA GLU A 272 0.68 12.61 0.21
C GLU A 272 0.67 13.32 -1.15
N ILE A 273 -0.37 14.09 -1.47
CA ILE A 273 -0.55 14.71 -2.79
C ILE A 273 0.67 15.54 -3.23
N PRO A 274 1.28 16.39 -2.38
CA PRO A 274 2.38 17.26 -2.81
C PRO A 274 3.64 16.51 -3.24
N THR A 275 3.92 15.35 -2.65
CA THR A 275 5.19 14.62 -2.84
C THR A 275 5.02 13.23 -3.46
N GLY A 276 3.78 12.76 -3.61
CA GLY A 276 3.46 11.40 -4.07
C GLY A 276 3.81 10.30 -3.05
N ARG A 277 4.07 10.68 -1.79
CA ARG A 277 4.45 9.78 -0.69
C ARG A 277 4.02 10.35 0.65
N PHE A 278 3.93 9.53 1.68
CA PHE A 278 3.86 10.04 3.04
C PHE A 278 5.26 10.49 3.49
N ASP A 279 5.32 11.66 4.14
CA ASP A 279 6.56 12.20 4.69
C ASP A 279 6.78 11.81 6.17
N ASN A 280 5.92 10.93 6.71
CA ASN A 280 6.05 10.40 8.05
C ASN A 280 5.95 8.86 8.07
N ILE A 281 6.46 8.27 9.15
CA ILE A 281 6.49 6.81 9.34
C ILE A 281 5.10 6.24 9.75
N PRO A 282 4.29 6.90 10.60
CA PRO A 282 2.98 6.36 10.99
C PRO A 282 2.05 6.04 9.81
N ASP A 283 1.96 6.93 8.82
CA ASP A 283 1.09 6.74 7.65
C ASP A 283 1.60 5.62 6.73
N ASP A 284 2.92 5.45 6.62
CA ASP A 284 3.49 4.29 5.96
C ASP A 284 3.11 2.99 6.70
N MET A 285 3.25 2.98 8.02
CA MET A 285 2.97 1.81 8.87
C MET A 285 1.51 1.40 8.87
N ALA A 286 0.60 2.36 8.73
CA ALA A 286 -0.82 2.11 8.55
C ALA A 286 -1.12 1.12 7.41
N ILE A 287 -0.37 1.25 6.32
CA ILE A 287 -0.53 0.42 5.12
C ILE A 287 0.35 -0.82 5.21
N ILE A 288 1.60 -0.67 5.61
CA ILE A 288 2.56 -1.77 5.67
C ILE A 288 2.16 -2.85 6.68
N SER A 289 1.58 -2.47 7.83
CA SER A 289 1.11 -3.43 8.84
C SER A 289 0.04 -4.40 8.32
N LEU A 290 -0.77 -3.97 7.33
CA LEU A 290 -1.77 -4.82 6.70
C LEU A 290 -1.14 -5.92 5.83
N VAL A 291 0.05 -5.65 5.29
CA VAL A 291 0.83 -6.59 4.47
C VAL A 291 1.73 -7.45 5.35
N SER A 292 2.34 -6.89 6.38
CA SER A 292 3.35 -7.58 7.20
C SER A 292 2.79 -8.69 8.07
N LYS A 293 1.46 -8.76 8.29
CA LYS A 293 0.82 -9.87 9.03
C LYS A 293 0.96 -11.23 8.34
N TYR A 294 1.29 -11.26 7.05
CA TYR A 294 1.44 -12.49 6.28
C TYR A 294 2.85 -13.06 6.34
N LYS A 295 2.95 -14.39 6.23
CA LYS A 295 4.19 -15.13 6.08
C LYS A 295 4.74 -14.90 4.67
N LEU A 296 5.73 -14.03 4.56
CA LEU A 296 6.32 -13.64 3.28
C LEU A 296 7.50 -14.55 2.90
N ASN A 297 7.48 -15.05 1.68
CA ASN A 297 8.58 -15.74 1.03
C ASN A 297 8.89 -15.06 -0.30
N LEU A 298 9.43 -13.86 -0.18
CA LEU A 298 9.87 -13.05 -1.32
C LEU A 298 11.29 -13.49 -1.71
N SER A 299 11.52 -14.78 -1.91
CA SER A 299 12.82 -15.31 -2.37
C SER A 299 13.18 -14.69 -3.72
N ALA A 300 14.46 -14.36 -3.92
CA ALA A 300 15.00 -13.72 -5.12
C ALA A 300 14.95 -14.66 -6.33
#